data_AF-A0A813IQ28-F1
#
_entry.id   AF-A0A813IQ28-F1
#
_cell.length_a   1.000
_cell.length_b   1.000
_cell.length_c   1.000
_cell.angle_alpha   90.00
_cell.angle_beta   90.00
_cell.angle_gamma   90.00
#
_symmetry.space_group_name_H-M   'P 1'
#
loop_
_entity.id
_entity.type
_entity.pdbx_description
1 polymer ?
#
loop_
_entity_poly.entity_id
_entity_poly.type
_entity_poly.pdbx_seq_one_letter_code
_entity_poly.pdbx_strand_id
1 'polypeptide(L)'
;AQQVENAVATITTAKPAGPNWRDDDKCGSNSELPPGPGVVGCNPDGKNPCCGPSGWCGSSPQHCDCEGCRDSRRSQGGSPEERLAPGYSVTTPKRIALVVPFRDRGAHLERFRERIQSHIESWRSKNIEHEWRVFVVEQFDNQLFNRGYLFNVGFRYATEYEQQSGKKFDCVVMHDIDILPLPVVDYGWCAVPNQLSGEIECWSWSVPYADNVGGV
;
A
#
# COMPACT_ATOMS: atom_id res chain seq x y z
N ALA A 1 27.25 44.02 -17.25
CA ALA A 1 26.20 44.07 -16.21
C ALA A 1 24.92 44.46 -16.92
N GLN A 2 24.11 43.46 -17.28
CA GLN A 2 23.04 42.91 -16.46
C GLN A 2 21.75 43.71 -16.68
N GLN A 3 20.67 42.99 -16.98
CA GLN A 3 19.26 43.41 -16.98
C GLN A 3 18.73 43.99 -18.30
N VAL A 4 18.25 43.11 -19.20
CA VAL A 4 16.82 43.00 -19.54
C VAL A 4 16.57 41.59 -20.10
N GLU A 5 16.43 40.58 -19.22
CA GLU A 5 16.01 39.23 -19.65
C GLU A 5 14.90 38.62 -18.78
N ASN A 6 14.32 39.37 -17.85
CA ASN A 6 13.27 38.87 -16.96
C ASN A 6 12.03 39.78 -17.00
N ALA A 7 11.12 39.54 -17.96
CA ALA A 7 9.77 40.11 -17.92
C ALA A 7 8.70 39.23 -18.59
N VAL A 8 8.91 37.91 -18.65
CA VAL A 8 7.81 36.98 -19.00
C VAL A 8 7.68 35.99 -17.86
N ALA A 9 6.75 36.26 -16.95
CA ALA A 9 6.27 35.28 -16.01
C ALA A 9 5.26 34.39 -16.74
N THR A 10 5.67 33.15 -17.05
CA THR A 10 4.73 32.12 -17.47
C THR A 10 3.84 31.77 -16.28
N ILE A 11 2.62 32.33 -16.25
CA ILE A 11 1.58 31.89 -15.31
C ILE A 11 1.00 30.61 -15.91
N THR A 12 1.51 29.46 -15.49
CA THR A 12 0.81 28.18 -15.66
C THR A 12 -0.36 28.17 -14.67
N THR A 13 -1.57 28.43 -15.16
CA THR A 13 -2.77 28.07 -14.43
C THR A 13 -2.91 26.55 -14.47
N ALA A 14 -2.96 25.92 -13.29
CA ALA A 14 -3.30 24.51 -13.22
C ALA A 14 -4.70 24.31 -13.82
N LYS A 15 -4.84 23.36 -14.75
CA LYS A 15 -6.14 22.83 -15.17
C LYS A 15 -6.94 22.52 -13.90
N PRO A 16 -8.23 22.92 -13.80
CA PRO A 16 -9.02 22.61 -12.60
C PRO A 16 -8.90 21.12 -12.33
N ALA A 17 -8.45 20.79 -11.12
CA ALA A 17 -8.30 19.40 -10.70
C ALA A 17 -9.63 18.71 -10.97
N GLY A 18 -9.60 17.66 -11.79
CA GLY A 18 -10.75 16.78 -11.90
C GLY A 18 -11.10 16.20 -10.52
N PRO A 19 -12.26 15.53 -10.41
CA PRO A 19 -12.59 14.80 -9.19
C PRO A 19 -11.43 13.91 -8.75
N ASN A 20 -11.11 13.89 -7.45
CA ASN A 20 -10.04 13.05 -6.91
C ASN A 20 -10.54 11.64 -6.55
N TRP A 21 -11.65 11.20 -7.16
CA TRP A 21 -12.28 9.90 -6.98
C TRP A 21 -12.49 9.21 -8.33
N ARG A 22 -12.57 7.88 -8.32
CA ARG A 22 -12.76 7.03 -9.50
C ARG A 22 -14.22 6.59 -9.63
N ASP A 23 -14.64 6.24 -10.85
CA ASP A 23 -15.99 5.72 -11.13
C ASP A 23 -16.17 4.25 -10.70
N ASP A 24 -15.08 3.54 -10.38
CA ASP A 24 -15.08 2.14 -9.95
C ASP A 24 -15.10 1.97 -8.42
N ASP A 25 -15.42 3.04 -7.67
CA ASP A 25 -15.49 3.05 -6.20
C ASP A 25 -14.17 2.65 -5.50
N LYS A 26 -13.01 2.74 -6.18
CA LYS A 26 -11.70 2.53 -5.54
C LYS A 26 -11.13 3.80 -4.94
N CYS A 27 -10.42 3.65 -3.82
CA CYS A 27 -9.86 4.75 -3.05
C CYS A 27 -8.59 4.34 -2.28
N GLY A 28 -7.90 5.30 -1.66
CA GLY A 28 -6.69 5.06 -0.89
C GLY A 28 -5.40 5.24 -1.68
N SER A 29 -4.27 4.93 -1.04
CA SER A 29 -2.91 5.14 -1.57
C SER A 29 -2.47 4.10 -2.59
N ASN A 30 -3.14 2.94 -2.62
CA ASN A 30 -2.80 1.81 -3.48
C ASN A 30 -3.50 1.86 -4.86
N SER A 31 -4.35 2.86 -5.09
CA SER A 31 -5.04 3.07 -6.36
C SER A 31 -4.29 4.04 -7.26
N GLU A 32 -4.26 3.75 -8.57
CA GLU A 32 -3.71 4.66 -9.57
C GLU A 32 -4.40 6.03 -9.49
N LEU A 33 -3.58 7.09 -9.38
CA LEU A 33 -4.07 8.46 -9.27
C LEU A 33 -4.67 8.92 -10.62
N PRO A 34 -5.88 9.52 -10.63
CA PRO A 34 -6.23 10.40 -11.75
C PRO A 34 -5.20 11.55 -11.80
N PRO A 35 -5.01 12.23 -12.96
CA PRO A 35 -3.99 13.26 -13.11
C PRO A 35 -4.19 14.43 -12.12
N GLY A 36 -3.56 14.33 -10.95
CA GLY A 36 -3.64 15.27 -9.84
C GLY A 36 -2.86 14.76 -8.62
N PRO A 37 -2.27 15.64 -7.80
CA PRO A 37 -1.60 15.25 -6.56
C PRO A 37 -2.61 14.88 -5.47
N GLY A 38 -2.38 13.78 -4.75
CA GLY A 38 -3.21 13.40 -3.60
C GLY A 38 -3.32 11.90 -3.40
N VAL A 39 -4.33 11.49 -2.63
CA VAL A 39 -4.77 10.09 -2.44
C VAL A 39 -6.17 9.99 -3.05
N VAL A 40 -6.46 8.92 -3.79
CA VAL A 40 -7.78 8.72 -4.41
C VAL A 40 -8.84 8.65 -3.29
N GLY A 41 -9.86 9.51 -3.36
CA GLY A 41 -10.98 9.55 -2.43
C GLY A 41 -12.25 8.92 -3.01
N CYS A 42 -13.33 8.96 -2.24
CA CYS A 42 -14.67 8.54 -2.69
C CYS A 42 -15.51 9.75 -3.13
N ASN A 43 -16.53 9.52 -3.95
CA ASN A 43 -17.45 10.58 -4.35
C ASN A 43 -18.28 11.06 -3.13
N PRO A 44 -18.13 12.32 -2.67
CA PRO A 44 -18.88 12.82 -1.52
C PRO A 44 -20.39 12.85 -1.76
N ASP A 45 -20.83 13.05 -3.00
CA ASP A 45 -22.24 13.11 -3.39
C ASP A 45 -22.78 11.73 -3.84
N GLY A 46 -21.93 10.70 -3.81
CA GLY A 46 -22.25 9.34 -4.24
C GLY A 46 -22.91 8.48 -3.15
N LYS A 47 -23.38 7.29 -3.56
CA LYS A 47 -23.95 6.28 -2.65
C LYS A 47 -22.91 5.75 -1.64
N ASN A 48 -21.64 5.77 -2.01
CA ASN A 48 -20.52 5.22 -1.27
C ASN A 48 -19.49 6.32 -0.94
N PRO A 49 -19.77 7.20 0.04
CA PRO A 49 -18.95 8.38 0.28
C PRO A 49 -17.71 8.14 1.14
N CYS A 50 -17.55 6.96 1.73
CA CYS A 50 -16.50 6.69 2.70
C CYS A 50 -15.49 5.65 2.18
N CYS A 51 -14.21 5.98 2.23
CA CYS A 51 -13.11 5.09 1.88
C CYS A 51 -12.72 4.21 3.07
N GLY A 52 -12.89 2.90 2.94
CA GLY A 52 -12.47 1.92 3.95
C GLY A 52 -10.96 1.58 3.87
N PRO A 53 -10.38 0.95 4.92
CA PRO A 53 -8.99 0.47 4.90
C PRO A 53 -8.69 -0.55 3.80
N SER A 54 -9.71 -1.20 3.26
CA SER A 54 -9.63 -2.12 2.13
C SER A 54 -9.34 -1.44 0.78
N GLY A 55 -9.33 -0.10 0.72
CA GLY A 55 -9.17 0.66 -0.52
C GLY A 55 -10.44 0.75 -1.37
N TRP A 56 -11.61 0.52 -0.76
CA TRP A 56 -12.91 0.59 -1.43
C TRP A 56 -13.85 1.60 -0.78
N CYS A 57 -14.67 2.23 -1.60
CA CYS A 57 -15.72 3.12 -1.21
C CYS A 57 -16.95 2.35 -0.74
N GLY A 58 -17.53 2.78 0.38
CA GLY A 58 -18.75 2.21 0.93
C GLY A 58 -19.51 3.21 1.79
N SER A 59 -20.63 2.74 2.33
CA SER A 59 -21.54 3.51 3.19
C SER A 59 -21.83 2.83 4.53
N SER A 60 -21.26 1.65 4.78
CA SER A 60 -21.46 0.91 6.03
C SER A 60 -20.63 1.49 7.18
N PRO A 61 -20.93 1.14 8.45
CA PRO A 61 -20.08 1.54 9.58
C PRO A 61 -18.62 1.09 9.43
N GLN A 62 -18.35 -0.06 8.79
CA GLN A 62 -16.96 -0.48 8.51
C GLN A 62 -16.23 0.45 7.52
N HIS A 63 -16.96 1.25 6.75
CA HIS A 63 -16.41 2.23 5.82
C HIS A 63 -16.42 3.65 6.39
N CYS A 64 -17.41 4.03 7.19
CA CYS A 64 -17.57 5.41 7.68
C CYS A 64 -17.20 5.62 9.16
N ASP A 65 -17.26 4.57 9.99
CA ASP A 65 -17.08 4.59 11.46
C ASP A 65 -16.00 3.58 11.90
N CYS A 66 -14.86 3.60 11.22
CA CYS A 66 -13.75 2.70 11.45
C CYS A 66 -12.45 3.46 11.74
N GLU A 67 -11.45 2.76 12.25
CA GLU A 67 -10.12 3.32 12.42
C GLU A 67 -9.42 3.40 11.05
N GLY A 68 -9.02 4.61 10.64
CA GLY A 68 -8.29 4.83 9.39
C GLY A 68 -9.13 5.02 8.12
N CYS A 69 -10.47 4.91 8.16
CA CYS A 69 -11.30 5.29 7.02
C CYS A 69 -11.46 6.81 6.85
N ARG A 70 -11.85 7.21 5.63
CA ARG A 70 -12.03 8.61 5.24
C ARG A 70 -13.42 8.84 4.65
N ASP A 71 -14.24 9.66 5.32
CA ASP A 71 -15.53 10.13 4.81
C ASP A 71 -15.34 11.37 3.94
N SER A 72 -15.57 11.26 2.63
CA SER A 72 -15.39 12.36 1.67
C SER A 72 -16.41 13.50 1.85
N ARG A 73 -17.56 13.26 2.50
CA ARG A 73 -18.58 14.30 2.75
C ARG A 73 -18.14 15.29 3.81
N ARG A 74 -17.25 14.84 4.71
CA ARG A 74 -16.67 15.69 5.74
C ARG A 74 -15.54 16.43 5.06
N SER A 75 -15.79 17.68 4.66
CA SER A 75 -14.77 18.61 4.17
C SER A 75 -13.70 18.73 5.25
N GLN A 76 -12.64 17.92 5.17
CA GLN A 76 -11.51 18.09 6.06
C GLN A 76 -10.75 19.32 5.55
N GLY A 77 -11.06 20.47 6.15
CA GLY A 77 -10.16 21.60 6.18
C GLY A 77 -8.86 21.12 6.83
N GLY A 78 -7.89 20.80 6.00
CA GLY A 78 -6.63 20.21 6.40
C GLY A 78 -5.75 19.98 5.17
N SER A 79 -4.46 20.26 5.34
CA SER A 79 -3.42 20.03 4.34
C SER A 79 -3.41 18.55 3.90
N PRO A 80 -2.86 18.21 2.71
CA PRO A 80 -2.77 16.82 2.25
C PRO A 80 -2.13 15.84 3.26
N GLU A 81 -1.25 16.32 4.14
CA GLU A 81 -0.61 15.54 5.22
C GLU A 81 -1.57 15.16 6.37
N GLU A 82 -2.60 15.95 6.64
CA GLU A 82 -3.57 15.69 7.73
C GLU A 82 -4.63 14.63 7.39
N ARG A 83 -4.66 14.15 6.14
CA ARG A 83 -5.66 13.16 5.66
C ARG A 83 -5.19 11.72 5.80
N LEU A 84 -3.90 11.52 6.03
CA LEU A 84 -3.31 10.26 6.42
C LEU A 84 -3.53 10.09 7.94
N ALA A 85 -3.66 8.87 8.47
CA ALA A 85 -3.79 8.67 9.92
C ALA A 85 -2.76 9.56 10.64
N PRO A 86 -3.12 10.30 11.71
CA PRO A 86 -2.28 11.39 12.22
C PRO A 86 -0.82 10.92 12.42
N GLY A 87 0.08 11.46 11.60
CA GLY A 87 1.50 11.10 11.58
C GLY A 87 1.96 10.09 10.51
N TYR A 88 1.07 9.57 9.66
CA TYR A 88 1.46 8.77 8.50
C TYR A 88 1.82 9.71 7.34
N SER A 89 3.09 9.67 6.94
CA SER A 89 3.53 10.24 5.68
C SER A 89 4.15 9.13 4.86
N VAL A 90 3.74 9.01 3.60
CA VAL A 90 4.31 8.09 2.60
C VAL A 90 5.84 8.26 2.52
N THR A 91 6.36 9.46 2.85
CA THR A 91 7.79 9.74 2.83
C THR A 91 8.55 9.29 4.08
N THR A 92 7.85 8.89 5.15
CA THR A 92 8.50 8.46 6.40
C THR A 92 9.08 7.07 6.23
N PRO A 93 10.41 6.87 6.40
CA PRO A 93 11.01 5.54 6.40
C PRO A 93 10.35 4.62 7.42
N LYS A 94 10.23 3.34 7.06
CA LYS A 94 9.61 2.28 7.87
C LYS A 94 10.52 1.07 7.87
N ARG A 95 10.51 0.31 8.96
CA ARG A 95 11.15 -0.99 9.04
C ARG A 95 10.11 -2.08 8.76
N ILE A 96 10.28 -2.78 7.65
CA ILE A 96 9.27 -3.68 7.09
C ILE A 96 9.76 -5.13 7.16
N ALA A 97 8.98 -6.00 7.81
CA ALA A 97 9.16 -7.44 7.78
C ALA A 97 8.24 -8.07 6.73
N LEU A 98 8.82 -8.62 5.66
CA LEU A 98 8.07 -9.28 4.59
C LEU A 98 8.12 -10.80 4.76
N VAL A 99 7.02 -11.42 5.18
CA VAL A 99 6.92 -12.86 5.46
C VAL A 99 6.30 -13.58 4.26
N VAL A 100 7.03 -14.56 3.72
CA VAL A 100 6.69 -15.22 2.46
C VAL A 100 6.69 -16.74 2.65
N PRO A 101 5.52 -17.40 2.69
CA PRO A 101 5.43 -18.84 2.80
C PRO A 101 5.85 -19.47 1.46
N PHE A 102 6.66 -20.52 1.54
CA PHE A 102 7.30 -21.11 0.38
C PHE A 102 7.36 -22.64 0.45
N ARG A 103 7.23 -23.29 -0.70
CA ARG A 103 7.58 -24.69 -0.93
C ARG A 103 7.70 -24.95 -2.43
N ASP A 104 8.79 -25.58 -2.86
CA ASP A 104 9.00 -26.13 -4.21
C ASP A 104 8.59 -25.20 -5.38
N ARG A 105 8.82 -23.88 -5.24
CA ARG A 105 8.43 -22.87 -6.24
C ARG A 105 9.62 -22.03 -6.71
N GLY A 106 10.76 -22.66 -6.97
CA GLY A 106 12.03 -21.98 -7.29
C GLY A 106 11.92 -20.92 -8.40
N ALA A 107 11.19 -21.20 -9.48
CA ALA A 107 10.97 -20.22 -10.55
C ALA A 107 10.18 -18.98 -10.10
N HIS A 108 9.20 -19.14 -9.21
CA HIS A 108 8.50 -17.99 -8.60
C HIS A 108 9.40 -17.24 -7.64
N LEU A 109 10.23 -17.95 -6.87
CA LEU A 109 11.17 -17.32 -5.93
C LEU A 109 12.16 -16.40 -6.63
N GLU A 110 12.71 -16.81 -7.77
CA GLU A 110 13.60 -15.95 -8.56
C GLU A 110 12.90 -14.69 -9.07
N ARG A 111 11.72 -14.84 -9.69
CA ARG A 111 10.92 -13.69 -10.15
C ARG A 111 10.51 -12.76 -9.01
N PHE A 112 10.13 -13.32 -7.87
CA PHE A 112 9.77 -12.58 -6.67
C PHE A 112 10.95 -11.76 -6.15
N ARG A 113 12.14 -12.36 -6.05
CA ARG A 113 13.36 -11.66 -5.62
C ARG A 113 13.67 -10.48 -6.52
N GLU A 114 13.71 -10.71 -7.83
CA GLU A 114 13.96 -9.66 -8.84
C GLU A 114 12.94 -8.52 -8.72
N ARG A 115 11.65 -8.87 -8.59
CA ARG A 115 10.58 -7.87 -8.53
C ARG A 115 10.59 -7.07 -7.24
N ILE A 116 10.75 -7.72 -6.08
CA ILE A 116 10.80 -7.02 -4.78
C ILE A 116 12.03 -6.11 -4.74
N GLN A 117 13.19 -6.57 -5.24
CA GLN A 117 14.37 -5.72 -5.33
C GLN A 117 14.12 -4.47 -6.21
N SER A 118 13.57 -4.66 -7.42
CA SER A 118 13.22 -3.55 -8.31
C SER A 118 12.20 -2.59 -7.67
N HIS A 119 11.23 -3.12 -6.92
CA HIS A 119 10.27 -2.32 -6.18
C HIS A 119 10.96 -1.45 -5.13
N ILE A 120 11.81 -2.04 -4.27
CA ILE A 120 12.58 -1.30 -3.25
C ILE A 120 13.41 -0.18 -3.89
N GLU A 121 14.10 -0.47 -5.01
CA GLU A 121 14.91 0.51 -5.74
C GLU A 121 14.05 1.66 -6.31
N SER A 122 12.86 1.36 -6.84
CA SER A 122 11.95 2.37 -7.35
C SER A 122 11.48 3.35 -6.26
N TRP A 123 11.29 2.88 -5.02
CA TRP A 123 10.92 3.73 -3.89
C TRP A 123 12.11 4.53 -3.36
N ARG A 124 13.30 3.93 -3.31
CA ARG A 124 14.54 4.67 -3.00
C ARG A 124 14.78 5.82 -3.97
N SER A 125 14.52 5.64 -5.27
CA SER A 125 14.64 6.75 -6.25
C SER A 125 13.67 7.92 -6.00
N LYS A 126 12.62 7.72 -5.20
CA LYS A 126 11.68 8.75 -4.74
C LYS A 126 12.11 9.35 -3.39
N ASN A 127 13.32 9.05 -2.91
CA ASN A 127 13.83 9.43 -1.59
C ASN A 127 13.03 8.83 -0.42
N ILE A 128 12.47 7.63 -0.61
CA ILE A 128 11.74 6.88 0.42
C ILE A 128 12.51 5.59 0.71
N GLU A 129 13.20 5.55 1.84
CA GLU A 129 14.15 4.48 2.18
C GLU A 129 13.65 3.61 3.34
N HIS A 130 12.70 2.72 3.07
CA HIS A 130 12.32 1.71 4.06
C HIS A 130 13.48 0.72 4.33
N GLU A 131 13.60 0.27 5.59
CA GLU A 131 14.50 -0.83 6.00
C GLU A 131 13.75 -2.16 5.85
N TRP A 132 14.12 -2.98 4.86
CA TRP A 132 13.43 -4.23 4.57
C TRP A 132 14.14 -5.42 5.19
N ARG A 133 13.36 -6.38 5.69
CA ARG A 133 13.82 -7.74 5.92
C ARG A 133 12.82 -8.76 5.39
N VAL A 134 13.28 -9.63 4.50
CA VAL A 134 12.46 -10.66 3.85
C VAL A 134 12.71 -12.01 4.52
N PHE A 135 11.63 -12.72 4.83
CA PHE A 135 11.64 -14.05 5.44
C PHE A 135 10.93 -15.01 4.52
N VAL A 136 11.71 -15.80 3.79
CA VAL A 136 11.17 -16.92 3.03
C VAL A 136 11.06 -18.11 3.98
N VAL A 137 9.83 -18.51 4.29
CA VAL A 137 9.52 -19.57 5.27
C VAL A 137 9.16 -20.84 4.51
N GLU A 138 10.12 -21.76 4.45
CA GLU A 138 10.00 -23.00 3.68
C GLU A 138 9.37 -24.14 4.47
N GLN A 139 8.33 -24.77 3.92
CA GLN A 139 7.84 -26.07 4.37
C GLN A 139 8.51 -27.17 3.54
N PHE A 140 9.39 -27.96 4.16
CA PHE A 140 10.19 -28.99 3.47
C PHE A 140 9.71 -30.43 3.74
N ASP A 141 8.52 -30.58 4.34
CA ASP A 141 7.90 -31.88 4.57
C ASP A 141 6.93 -32.27 3.43
N ASN A 142 6.55 -33.56 3.43
CA ASN A 142 5.63 -34.14 2.46
C ASN A 142 4.14 -33.97 2.82
N GLN A 143 3.79 -33.13 3.81
CA GLN A 143 2.40 -32.90 4.19
C GLN A 143 1.71 -31.92 3.24
N LEU A 144 0.42 -31.67 3.44
CA LEU A 144 -0.26 -30.58 2.74
C LEU A 144 0.38 -29.24 3.11
N PHE A 145 0.48 -28.35 2.12
CA PHE A 145 1.05 -27.02 2.32
C PHE A 145 0.18 -26.22 3.28
N ASN A 146 0.76 -25.71 4.37
CA ASN A 146 0.05 -24.95 5.38
C ASN A 146 0.50 -23.49 5.39
N ARG A 147 -0.11 -22.72 4.48
CA ARG A 147 0.16 -21.28 4.29
C ARG A 147 0.03 -20.48 5.59
N GLY A 148 -1.08 -20.67 6.33
CA GLY A 148 -1.36 -19.94 7.58
C GLY A 148 -0.36 -20.27 8.69
N TYR A 149 0.04 -21.53 8.82
CA TYR A 149 1.09 -21.92 9.75
C TYR A 149 2.44 -21.25 9.43
N LEU A 150 2.83 -21.22 8.15
CA LEU A 150 4.08 -20.61 7.74
C LEU A 150 4.12 -19.09 7.97
N PHE A 151 2.98 -18.39 7.81
CA PHE A 151 2.88 -16.99 8.22
C PHE A 151 3.13 -16.81 9.72
N ASN A 152 2.52 -17.64 10.57
CA ASN A 152 2.73 -17.58 12.02
C ASN A 152 4.20 -17.86 12.40
N VAL A 153 4.83 -18.84 11.75
CA VAL A 153 6.26 -19.13 11.94
C VAL A 153 7.10 -17.90 11.55
N GLY A 154 6.87 -17.33 10.37
CA GLY A 154 7.62 -16.17 9.91
C GLY A 154 7.42 -14.92 10.79
N PHE A 155 6.19 -14.67 11.25
CA PHE A 155 5.90 -13.60 12.21
C PHE A 155 6.69 -13.78 13.50
N ARG A 156 6.72 -15.00 14.06
CA ARG A 156 7.51 -15.30 15.26
C ARG A 156 9.00 -15.04 15.03
N TYR A 157 9.57 -15.50 13.91
CA TYR A 157 10.97 -15.22 13.56
C TYR A 157 11.24 -13.72 13.36
N ALA A 158 10.24 -12.96 12.91
CA ALA A 158 10.35 -11.51 12.84
C ALA A 158 10.53 -10.91 14.22
N THR A 159 9.64 -11.25 15.16
CA THR A 159 9.70 -10.79 16.55
C THR A 159 10.98 -11.22 17.28
N GLU A 160 11.45 -12.46 17.09
CA GLU A 160 12.69 -12.93 17.74
C GLU A 160 13.91 -12.11 17.31
N TYR A 161 13.99 -11.73 16.05
CA TYR A 161 15.07 -10.86 15.58
C TYR A 161 14.88 -9.41 16.00
N GLU A 162 13.65 -8.91 16.20
CA GLU A 162 13.47 -7.58 16.81
C GLU A 162 14.14 -7.54 18.19
N GLN A 163 13.93 -8.60 18.98
CA GLN A 163 14.55 -8.76 20.29
C GLN A 163 16.07 -8.85 20.19
N GLN A 164 16.60 -9.62 19.24
CA GLN A 164 18.05 -9.76 19.04
C GLN A 164 18.70 -8.48 18.50
N SER A 165 18.04 -7.77 17.59
CA SER A 165 18.59 -6.56 16.96
C SER A 165 18.35 -5.28 17.77
N GLY A 166 17.48 -5.33 18.78
CA GLY A 166 17.08 -4.15 19.56
C GLY A 166 16.24 -3.14 18.78
N LYS A 167 15.82 -3.49 17.56
CA LYS A 167 15.05 -2.63 16.67
C LYS A 167 13.72 -3.32 16.37
N LYS A 168 12.61 -2.58 16.41
CA LYS A 168 11.27 -3.09 16.04
C LYS A 168 11.01 -2.92 14.54
N PHE A 169 10.13 -3.73 13.98
CA PHE A 169 9.48 -3.49 12.69
C PHE A 169 8.29 -2.57 12.93
N ASP A 170 8.09 -1.63 12.02
CA ASP A 170 6.88 -0.81 11.98
C ASP A 170 5.73 -1.58 11.32
N CYS A 171 6.05 -2.34 10.27
CA CYS A 171 5.09 -3.12 9.48
C CYS A 171 5.51 -4.58 9.36
N VAL A 172 4.54 -5.49 9.44
CA VAL A 172 4.70 -6.87 9.01
C VAL A 172 3.73 -7.14 7.87
N VAL A 173 4.25 -7.66 6.76
CA VAL A 173 3.48 -7.93 5.54
C VAL A 173 3.50 -9.43 5.27
N MET A 174 2.32 -10.03 5.21
CA MET A 174 2.12 -11.42 4.83
C MET A 174 1.94 -11.48 3.32
N HIS A 175 2.81 -12.18 2.60
CA HIS A 175 2.90 -12.01 1.15
C HIS A 175 3.06 -13.32 0.40
N ASP A 176 2.19 -13.59 -0.55
CA ASP A 176 2.31 -14.75 -1.44
C ASP A 176 3.46 -14.61 -2.44
N ILE A 177 4.15 -15.72 -2.73
CA ILE A 177 5.33 -15.72 -3.59
C ILE A 177 5.02 -15.36 -5.05
N ASP A 178 3.77 -15.50 -5.49
CA ASP A 178 3.32 -15.33 -6.88
C ASP A 178 2.47 -14.07 -7.10
N ILE A 179 2.26 -13.24 -6.08
CA ILE A 179 1.71 -11.89 -6.24
C ILE A 179 2.86 -10.91 -6.35
N LEU A 180 2.91 -10.09 -7.39
CA LEU A 180 4.05 -9.21 -7.67
C LEU A 180 3.58 -7.75 -7.64
N PRO A 181 4.16 -6.87 -6.79
CA PRO A 181 3.65 -5.51 -6.63
C PRO A 181 3.89 -4.66 -7.87
N LEU A 182 3.00 -3.72 -8.17
CA LEU A 182 3.29 -2.60 -9.07
C LEU A 182 4.19 -1.55 -8.37
N PRO A 183 4.90 -0.68 -9.11
CA PRO A 183 5.80 0.33 -8.52
C PRO A 183 5.08 1.39 -7.65
N VAL A 184 3.75 1.42 -7.68
CA VAL A 184 2.90 2.36 -6.93
C VAL A 184 2.46 1.83 -5.57
N VAL A 185 2.57 0.52 -5.31
CA VAL A 185 2.06 -0.11 -4.07
C VAL A 185 2.91 0.32 -2.87
N ASP A 186 2.27 0.80 -1.80
CA ASP A 186 2.95 1.24 -0.59
C ASP A 186 2.90 0.15 0.51
N TYR A 187 4.06 -0.42 0.84
CA TYR A 187 4.21 -1.41 1.91
C TYR A 187 4.40 -0.78 3.32
N GLY A 188 4.63 0.52 3.40
CA GLY A 188 4.84 1.28 4.62
C GLY A 188 3.54 1.74 5.30
N TRP A 189 2.38 1.60 4.64
CA TRP A 189 1.08 1.90 5.25
C TRP A 189 0.49 0.69 5.99
N CYS A 190 0.71 0.64 7.30
CA CYS A 190 0.27 -0.48 8.14
C CYS A 190 -0.28 -0.04 9.51
N ALA A 191 -0.81 1.19 9.60
CA ALA A 191 -1.40 1.69 10.85
C ALA A 191 -2.62 0.86 11.29
N VAL A 192 -3.32 0.28 10.33
CA VAL A 192 -4.41 -0.69 10.49
C VAL A 192 -4.17 -1.86 9.55
N PRO A 193 -4.80 -3.03 9.77
CA PRO A 193 -4.76 -4.13 8.80
C PRO A 193 -5.21 -3.65 7.42
N ASN A 194 -4.37 -3.88 6.42
CA ASN A 194 -4.54 -3.37 5.06
C ASN A 194 -4.35 -4.52 4.07
N GLN A 195 -5.19 -4.54 3.04
CA GLN A 195 -5.13 -5.48 1.93
C GLN A 195 -4.35 -4.82 0.78
N LEU A 196 -3.09 -5.22 0.57
CA LEU A 196 -2.24 -4.62 -0.48
C LEU A 196 -2.57 -5.16 -1.87
N SER A 197 -3.05 -6.39 -1.94
CA SER A 197 -3.46 -7.06 -3.19
C SER A 197 -4.95 -6.84 -3.50
N GLY A 198 -5.40 -5.60 -3.45
CA GLY A 198 -6.78 -5.21 -3.81
C GLY A 198 -7.05 -5.13 -5.32
N GLU A 199 -6.00 -4.96 -6.12
CA GLU A 199 -6.09 -4.86 -7.59
C GLU A 199 -5.15 -5.90 -8.23
N ILE A 200 -5.67 -7.09 -8.57
CA ILE A 200 -4.86 -8.21 -9.07
C ILE A 200 -5.17 -8.46 -10.56
N GLU A 201 -4.13 -8.57 -11.39
CA GLU A 201 -4.25 -8.77 -12.84
C GLU A 201 -5.12 -9.98 -13.22
N CYS A 202 -4.93 -11.14 -12.57
CA CYS A 202 -5.71 -12.35 -12.86
C CYS A 202 -7.20 -12.23 -12.51
N TRP A 203 -7.57 -11.20 -11.74
CA TRP A 203 -8.94 -10.83 -11.40
C TRP A 203 -9.40 -9.56 -12.11
N SER A 204 -8.81 -9.26 -13.27
CA SER A 204 -9.11 -8.06 -14.06
C SER A 204 -8.98 -6.78 -13.24
N TRP A 205 -7.91 -6.70 -12.44
CA TRP A 205 -7.62 -5.57 -11.54
C TRP A 205 -8.66 -5.37 -10.43
N SER A 206 -9.34 -6.44 -10.01
CA SER A 206 -10.33 -6.43 -8.93
C SER A 206 -9.97 -7.45 -7.82
N VAL A 207 -10.83 -7.53 -6.80
CA VAL A 207 -10.82 -8.59 -5.79
C VAL A 207 -11.73 -9.75 -6.20
N PRO A 208 -11.44 -11.00 -5.78
CA PRO A 208 -12.29 -12.15 -6.06
C PRO A 208 -13.68 -12.06 -5.41
N TYR A 209 -13.76 -11.44 -4.23
CA TYR A 209 -14.98 -11.18 -3.45
C TYR A 209 -14.71 -10.07 -2.43
N ALA A 210 -15.78 -9.47 -1.87
CA ALA A 210 -15.70 -8.26 -1.05
C ALA A 210 -14.83 -8.39 0.21
N ASP A 211 -14.91 -9.53 0.90
CA ASP A 211 -14.17 -9.79 2.15
C ASP A 211 -12.81 -10.48 1.90
N ASN A 212 -12.23 -10.36 0.70
CA ASN A 212 -10.95 -10.99 0.40
C ASN A 212 -9.81 -10.34 1.19
N VAL A 213 -9.09 -11.18 1.94
CA VAL A 213 -7.88 -10.84 2.71
C VAL A 213 -6.67 -11.72 2.31
N GLY A 214 -6.76 -12.39 1.15
CA GLY A 214 -5.73 -13.29 0.63
C GLY A 214 -4.73 -12.59 -0.29
N GLY A 215 -3.63 -13.26 -0.66
CA GLY A 215 -2.56 -12.65 -1.45
C GLY A 215 -1.54 -11.92 -0.58
N VAL A 216 -1.75 -10.61 -0.41
CA VAL A 216 -0.90 -9.64 0.29
C VAL A 216 -1.74 -8.60 1.02
#